data_AF-A0A914KJA9-F1
#
_entry.id   AF-A0A914KJA9-F1
#
_cell.length_a   1.000
_cell.length_b   1.000
_cell.length_c   1.000
_cell.angle_alpha   90.00
_cell.angle_beta   90.00
_cell.angle_gamma   90.00
#
_symmetry.space_group_name_H-M   'P 1'
#
loop_
_entity.id
_entity.type
_entity.pdbx_description
1 polymer ?
#
loop_
_entity_poly.entity_id
_entity_poly.type
_entity_poly.pdbx_seq_one_letter_code
_entity_poly.pdbx_strand_id
1 'polypeptide(L)'
;MEDPNWYKREGRLRRYFLPGKKVDGMYVEAIDASGTELMFEGFDNLYDLEFLRLLSLKDCRYVDDWVLSRIGGMFSSSLEMLDLSNCKRISAKGLVALRSLTKLRFLRLDGLENIEGIEKSALMLEDAIPDLVITGLDYDKALSQLEEEEKLLRHDRTVLDAKGNAFVEDDNGRFFYVKGSVNERVAVCDQDKPLVTSVIRRELPAMDTEEFEDLDDLAKGKLRHFLVGSPSGYSWTEQVETILTHEEGWRHWEGIPTEIKMLPKYKRVALLEARRQNKLLNNGELMLELTKDSEQQEQIEGGEMDKQQQQIVCG
;
A
#
# COMPACT_ATOMS: atom_id res chain seq x y z
N MET A 1 -24.21 -2.08 31.62
CA MET A 1 -24.65 -3.28 32.38
C MET A 1 -23.38 -3.93 32.88
N GLU A 2 -23.19 -4.00 34.20
CA GLU A 2 -22.07 -4.75 34.79
C GLU A 2 -22.45 -6.23 34.81
N ASP A 3 -21.71 -7.03 34.05
CA ASP A 3 -21.84 -8.49 34.07
C ASP A 3 -21.25 -9.00 35.40
N PRO A 4 -22.03 -9.72 36.24
CA PRO A 4 -21.59 -10.19 37.55
C PRO A 4 -20.43 -11.20 37.49
N ASN A 5 -20.10 -11.73 36.31
CA ASN A 5 -18.99 -12.67 36.13
C ASN A 5 -17.65 -11.97 35.85
N TRP A 6 -17.64 -10.66 35.66
CA TRP A 6 -16.44 -9.87 35.43
C TRP A 6 -15.97 -9.18 36.69
N TYR A 7 -14.78 -9.56 37.17
CA TYR A 7 -14.13 -8.92 38.30
C TYR A 7 -13.24 -7.77 37.82
N LYS A 8 -13.65 -6.54 38.11
CA LYS A 8 -12.88 -5.33 37.75
C LYS A 8 -12.29 -4.65 38.98
N ARG A 9 -11.10 -4.06 38.82
CA ARG A 9 -10.53 -3.16 39.82
C ARG A 9 -11.23 -1.81 39.75
N GLU A 10 -11.95 -1.42 40.81
CA GLU A 10 -12.64 -0.13 40.88
C GLU A 10 -11.87 0.92 41.69
N GLY A 11 -11.77 2.13 41.11
CA GLY A 11 -11.25 3.33 41.77
C GLY A 11 -9.76 3.29 42.14
N ARG A 12 -9.28 4.39 42.74
CA ARG A 12 -7.89 4.49 43.27
C ARG A 12 -7.63 3.60 44.48
N LEU A 13 -8.69 3.14 45.15
CA LEU A 13 -8.63 2.37 46.40
C LEU A 13 -8.36 0.86 46.21
N ARG A 14 -8.08 0.39 44.98
CA ARG A 14 -7.78 -1.02 44.67
C ARG A 14 -8.81 -2.01 45.23
N ARG A 15 -10.11 -1.65 45.24
CA ARG A 15 -11.15 -2.60 45.63
C ARG A 15 -11.41 -3.54 44.44
N TYR A 16 -11.30 -4.83 44.71
CA TYR A 16 -11.68 -5.91 43.80
C TYR A 16 -12.29 -7.02 44.65
N PHE A 17 -13.34 -7.67 44.12
CA PHE A 17 -14.09 -8.70 44.85
C PHE A 17 -13.61 -10.10 44.43
N LEU A 18 -12.33 -10.40 44.65
CA LEU A 18 -11.81 -11.75 44.40
C LEU A 18 -11.94 -12.63 45.65
N PRO A 19 -12.18 -13.95 45.50
CA PRO A 19 -12.08 -14.87 46.62
C PRO A 19 -10.70 -14.78 47.27
N GLY A 20 -10.65 -14.62 48.60
CA GLY A 20 -9.38 -14.54 49.34
C GLY A 20 -8.62 -15.87 49.45
N LYS A 21 -9.20 -16.96 48.95
CA LYS A 21 -8.62 -18.32 48.89
C LYS A 21 -9.06 -18.99 47.59
N LYS A 22 -8.28 -19.99 47.14
CA LYS A 22 -8.66 -20.84 46.01
C LYS A 22 -10.02 -21.50 46.28
N VAL A 23 -10.91 -21.41 45.30
CA VAL A 23 -12.21 -22.06 45.31
C VAL A 23 -12.16 -23.20 44.29
N ASP A 24 -12.41 -24.43 44.74
CA ASP A 24 -12.39 -25.59 43.86
C ASP A 24 -13.48 -25.46 42.77
N GLY A 25 -13.12 -25.77 41.53
CA GLY A 25 -14.01 -25.61 40.36
C GLY A 25 -14.12 -24.18 39.83
N MET A 26 -13.42 -23.22 40.42
CA MET A 26 -13.36 -21.84 39.92
C MET A 26 -12.08 -21.62 39.11
N TYR A 27 -12.24 -21.40 37.80
CA TYR A 27 -11.13 -21.18 36.87
C TYR A 27 -11.29 -19.84 36.14
N VAL A 28 -10.17 -19.25 35.71
CA VAL A 28 -10.18 -18.04 34.89
C VAL A 28 -10.44 -18.44 33.44
N GLU A 29 -11.60 -18.05 32.91
CA GLU A 29 -11.96 -18.30 31.50
C GLU A 29 -11.72 -17.09 30.59
N ALA A 30 -11.73 -15.87 31.13
CA ALA A 30 -11.59 -14.66 30.34
C ALA A 30 -10.72 -13.63 31.08
N ILE A 31 -9.84 -12.97 30.33
CA ILE A 31 -9.03 -11.84 30.79
C ILE A 31 -9.19 -10.71 29.80
N ASP A 32 -9.61 -9.55 30.30
CA ASP A 32 -9.48 -8.28 29.60
C ASP A 32 -8.35 -7.48 30.25
N ALA A 33 -7.21 -7.42 29.57
CA ALA A 33 -6.06 -6.63 29.97
C ALA A 33 -5.88 -5.41 29.06
N SER A 34 -6.95 -4.95 28.39
CA SER A 34 -6.86 -3.85 27.43
C SER A 34 -6.35 -2.56 28.08
N GLY A 35 -5.45 -1.86 27.38
CA GLY A 35 -4.85 -0.61 27.83
C GLY A 35 -3.94 -0.75 29.07
N THR A 36 -3.58 -1.97 29.46
CA THR A 36 -2.62 -2.20 30.55
C THR A 36 -1.18 -2.14 30.05
N GLU A 37 -0.25 -1.97 30.98
CA GLU A 37 1.20 -1.99 30.71
C GLU A 37 1.77 -3.39 30.97
N LEU A 38 1.07 -4.44 30.52
CA LEU A 38 1.51 -5.82 30.68
C LEU A 38 2.79 -6.07 29.88
N MET A 39 3.89 -6.28 30.58
CA MET A 39 5.20 -6.60 30.01
C MET A 39 5.39 -8.12 29.91
N PHE A 40 6.43 -8.54 29.19
CA PHE A 40 6.76 -9.94 28.93
C PHE A 40 6.81 -10.81 30.20
N GLU A 41 7.43 -10.33 31.27
CA GLU A 41 7.52 -11.01 32.58
C GLU A 41 6.15 -11.14 33.26
N GLY A 42 5.23 -10.22 32.97
CA GLY A 42 3.87 -10.26 33.51
C GLY A 42 3.08 -11.49 33.03
N PHE A 43 3.41 -12.02 31.84
CA PHE A 43 2.75 -13.20 31.28
C PHE A 43 3.09 -14.50 32.02
N ASP A 44 4.18 -14.55 32.79
CA ASP A 44 4.51 -15.72 33.61
C ASP A 44 3.41 -15.99 34.66
N ASN A 45 2.67 -14.95 35.07
CA ASN A 45 1.52 -15.10 35.99
C ASN A 45 0.31 -15.78 35.34
N LEU A 46 0.30 -15.93 34.01
CA LEU A 46 -0.81 -16.51 33.27
C LEU A 46 -0.52 -17.96 32.84
N TYR A 47 0.65 -18.52 33.20
CA TYR A 47 1.17 -19.78 32.66
C TYR A 47 0.25 -20.98 32.91
N ASP A 48 -0.30 -21.10 34.12
CA ASP A 48 -1.14 -22.23 34.53
C ASP A 48 -2.66 -22.00 34.29
N LEU A 49 -3.03 -21.01 33.47
CA LEU A 49 -4.44 -20.74 33.16
C LEU A 49 -4.96 -21.65 32.03
N GLU A 50 -5.00 -22.96 32.31
CA GLU A 50 -5.38 -24.02 31.36
C GLU A 50 -6.82 -23.88 30.79
N PHE A 51 -7.68 -23.11 31.45
CA PHE A 51 -9.08 -22.90 31.06
C PHE A 51 -9.33 -21.51 30.44
N LEU A 52 -8.28 -20.72 30.18
CA LEU A 52 -8.42 -19.41 29.57
C LEU A 52 -8.87 -19.54 28.11
N ARG A 53 -10.05 -18.99 27.80
CA ARG A 53 -10.68 -19.03 26.46
C ARG A 53 -10.66 -17.67 25.77
N LEU A 54 -10.71 -16.57 26.53
CA LEU A 54 -10.68 -15.22 26.00
C LEU A 54 -9.54 -14.42 26.60
N LEU A 55 -8.72 -13.81 25.74
CA LEU A 55 -7.67 -12.88 26.14
C LEU A 55 -7.75 -11.62 25.28
N SER A 56 -8.07 -10.48 25.90
CA SER A 56 -7.94 -9.18 25.25
C SER A 56 -6.67 -8.47 25.69
N LEU A 57 -5.82 -8.13 24.73
CA LEU A 57 -4.61 -7.33 24.89
C LEU A 57 -4.69 -6.02 24.09
N LYS A 58 -5.90 -5.59 23.74
CA LYS A 58 -6.11 -4.36 22.97
C LYS A 58 -5.40 -3.16 23.62
N ASP A 59 -4.76 -2.32 22.82
CA ASP A 59 -4.04 -1.12 23.28
C ASP A 59 -2.87 -1.40 24.26
N CYS A 60 -2.36 -2.63 24.34
CA CYS A 60 -1.20 -2.97 25.17
C CYS A 60 0.12 -2.66 24.46
N ARG A 61 0.73 -1.52 24.80
CA ARG A 61 1.94 -0.98 24.13
C ARG A 61 3.21 -1.83 24.21
N TYR A 62 3.27 -2.82 25.12
CA TYR A 62 4.46 -3.65 25.34
C TYR A 62 4.34 -5.06 24.74
N VAL A 63 3.21 -5.38 24.11
CA VAL A 63 3.01 -6.67 23.43
C VAL A 63 3.79 -6.68 22.12
N ASP A 64 4.72 -7.61 21.99
CA ASP A 64 5.57 -7.83 20.83
C ASP A 64 5.60 -9.31 20.42
N ASP A 65 6.43 -9.65 19.43
CA ASP A 65 6.53 -11.00 18.87
C ASP A 65 6.89 -12.07 19.92
N TRP A 66 7.68 -11.71 20.95
CA TRP A 66 8.06 -12.63 22.02
C TRP A 66 6.86 -12.99 22.90
N VAL A 67 6.02 -11.98 23.18
CA VAL A 67 4.75 -12.19 23.88
C VAL A 67 3.84 -13.11 23.08
N LEU A 68 3.73 -12.93 21.75
CA LEU A 68 2.90 -13.80 20.90
C LEU A 68 3.39 -15.25 20.91
N SER A 69 4.71 -15.48 20.83
CA SER A 69 5.28 -16.82 20.94
C SER A 69 4.94 -17.49 22.28
N ARG A 70 4.97 -16.73 23.37
CA ARG A 70 4.61 -17.21 24.70
C ARG A 70 3.13 -17.55 24.82
N ILE A 71 2.23 -16.69 24.32
CA ILE A 71 0.79 -16.95 24.23
C ILE A 71 0.53 -18.23 23.44
N GLY A 72 1.18 -18.39 22.29
CA GLY A 72 1.08 -19.59 21.45
C GLY A 72 1.47 -20.87 22.18
N GLY A 73 2.48 -20.82 23.04
CA GLY A 73 2.90 -21.95 23.86
C GLY A 73 1.96 -22.25 25.03
N MET A 74 1.54 -21.21 25.77
CA MET A 74 0.76 -21.34 27.00
C MET A 74 -0.68 -21.79 26.76
N PHE A 75 -1.32 -21.25 25.73
CA PHE A 75 -2.77 -21.41 25.55
C PHE A 75 -3.14 -22.21 24.28
N SER A 76 -2.20 -23.02 23.77
CA SER A 76 -2.36 -23.84 22.57
C SER A 76 -3.63 -24.71 22.57
N SER A 77 -4.08 -25.14 23.74
CA SER A 77 -5.19 -26.09 23.92
C SER A 77 -6.45 -25.48 24.51
N SER A 78 -6.51 -24.16 24.73
CA SER A 78 -7.61 -23.51 25.47
C SER A 78 -8.11 -22.21 24.85
N LEU A 79 -7.24 -21.39 24.23
CA LEU A 79 -7.62 -20.07 23.77
C LEU A 79 -8.53 -20.15 22.55
N GLU A 80 -9.65 -19.45 22.59
CA GLU A 80 -10.65 -19.39 21.53
C GLU A 80 -10.80 -17.98 20.94
N MET A 81 -10.51 -16.94 21.72
CA MET A 81 -10.59 -15.54 21.29
C MET A 81 -9.38 -14.74 21.77
N LEU A 82 -8.72 -14.06 20.83
CA LEU A 82 -7.58 -13.18 21.10
C LEU A 82 -7.79 -11.82 20.44
N ASP A 83 -7.66 -10.75 21.21
CA ASP A 83 -7.68 -9.37 20.70
C ASP A 83 -6.30 -8.73 20.82
N LEU A 84 -5.69 -8.38 19.69
CA LEU A 84 -4.39 -7.71 19.58
C LEU A 84 -4.51 -6.31 18.96
N SER A 85 -5.71 -5.74 18.96
CA SER A 85 -5.97 -4.45 18.35
C SER A 85 -5.03 -3.37 18.90
N ASN A 86 -4.47 -2.54 18.02
CA ASN A 86 -3.51 -1.47 18.33
C ASN A 86 -2.20 -1.89 19.02
N CYS A 87 -1.84 -3.17 19.02
CA CYS A 87 -0.53 -3.65 19.49
C CYS A 87 0.58 -3.45 18.44
N LYS A 88 1.02 -2.21 18.26
CA LYS A 88 1.92 -1.78 17.15
C LYS A 88 3.35 -2.33 17.18
N ARG A 89 3.75 -3.05 18.22
CA ARG A 89 5.09 -3.68 18.32
C ARG A 89 5.13 -5.11 17.79
N ILE A 90 3.98 -5.66 17.41
CA ILE A 90 3.87 -6.94 16.73
C ILE A 90 4.32 -6.77 15.28
N SER A 91 5.00 -7.76 14.74
CA SER A 91 5.33 -7.87 13.33
C SER A 91 4.52 -8.98 12.65
N ALA A 92 4.49 -8.96 11.31
CA ALA A 92 3.94 -10.06 10.52
C ALA A 92 4.58 -11.42 10.87
N LYS A 93 5.86 -11.45 11.27
CA LYS A 93 6.55 -12.69 11.68
C LYS A 93 6.07 -13.18 13.05
N GLY A 94 5.86 -12.26 13.99
CA GLY A 94 5.33 -12.61 15.32
C GLY A 94 3.95 -13.23 15.25
N LEU A 95 3.11 -12.74 14.33
CA LEU A 95 1.75 -13.26 14.14
C LEU A 95 1.74 -14.76 13.81
N VAL A 96 2.71 -15.25 13.02
CA VAL A 96 2.83 -16.68 12.66
C VAL A 96 3.05 -17.58 13.89
N ALA A 97 3.57 -17.04 15.01
CA ALA A 97 3.75 -17.80 16.24
C ALA A 97 2.43 -18.26 16.87
N LEU A 98 1.30 -17.65 16.48
CA LEU A 98 -0.04 -18.03 16.94
C LEU A 98 -0.57 -19.32 16.29
N ARG A 99 0.14 -19.87 15.29
CA ARG A 99 -0.25 -21.12 14.60
C ARG A 99 -0.49 -22.31 15.54
N SER A 100 0.14 -22.32 16.71
CA SER A 100 -0.05 -23.38 17.71
C SER A 100 -1.39 -23.31 18.46
N LEU A 101 -2.14 -22.21 18.34
CA LEU A 101 -3.44 -22.02 18.98
C LEU A 101 -4.54 -22.75 18.20
N THR A 102 -4.57 -24.08 18.24
CA THR A 102 -5.45 -24.91 17.41
C THR A 102 -6.94 -24.79 17.74
N LYS A 103 -7.28 -24.17 18.87
CA LYS A 103 -8.67 -23.86 19.27
C LYS A 103 -9.09 -22.41 19.01
N LEU A 104 -8.20 -21.58 18.46
CA LEU A 104 -8.49 -20.17 18.22
C LEU A 104 -9.56 -20.04 17.13
N ARG A 105 -10.65 -19.35 17.45
CA ARG A 105 -11.78 -19.11 16.54
C ARG A 105 -11.88 -17.65 16.12
N PHE A 106 -11.44 -16.73 16.98
CA PHE A 106 -11.53 -15.30 16.71
C PHE A 106 -10.21 -14.59 17.02
N LEU A 107 -9.71 -13.85 16.04
CA LEU A 107 -8.55 -12.99 16.18
C LEU A 107 -8.88 -11.58 15.69
N ARG A 108 -8.66 -10.58 16.54
CA ARG A 108 -8.85 -9.16 16.18
C ARG A 108 -7.52 -8.45 16.04
N LEU A 109 -7.34 -7.76 14.91
CA LEU A 109 -6.11 -7.08 14.51
C LEU A 109 -6.37 -5.60 14.14
N ASP A 110 -7.44 -5.00 14.66
CA ASP A 110 -7.80 -3.62 14.35
C ASP A 110 -6.61 -2.65 14.61
N GLY A 111 -6.33 -1.75 13.66
CA GLY A 111 -5.27 -0.75 13.81
C GLY A 111 -3.84 -1.26 13.57
N LEU A 112 -3.68 -2.46 12.98
CA LEU A 112 -2.39 -3.04 12.60
C LEU A 112 -2.05 -2.90 11.10
N GLU A 113 -2.89 -2.20 10.32
CA GLU A 113 -2.81 -2.00 8.85
C GLU A 113 -1.55 -1.31 8.31
N ASN A 114 -0.69 -0.77 9.18
CA ASN A 114 0.61 -0.18 8.78
C ASN A 114 1.79 -1.15 8.95
N ILE A 115 1.54 -2.38 9.40
CA ILE A 115 2.58 -3.39 9.58
C ILE A 115 2.74 -4.16 8.28
N GLU A 116 3.91 -4.04 7.66
CA GLU A 116 4.22 -4.70 6.39
C GLU A 116 4.03 -6.22 6.48
N GLY A 117 3.21 -6.76 5.59
CA GLY A 117 2.97 -8.20 5.44
C GLY A 117 2.03 -8.80 6.48
N ILE A 118 1.35 -7.99 7.31
CA ILE A 118 0.44 -8.49 8.34
C ILE A 118 -0.74 -9.27 7.73
N GLU A 119 -1.27 -8.82 6.60
CA GLU A 119 -2.37 -9.46 5.88
C GLU A 119 -1.97 -10.83 5.33
N LYS A 120 -0.75 -10.93 4.78
CA LYS A 120 -0.22 -12.22 4.32
C LYS A 120 -0.09 -13.22 5.47
N SER A 121 0.45 -12.77 6.60
CA SER A 121 0.56 -13.62 7.80
C SER A 121 -0.81 -14.01 8.37
N ALA A 122 -1.79 -13.11 8.31
CA ALA A 122 -3.16 -13.38 8.71
C ALA A 122 -3.80 -14.47 7.83
N LEU A 123 -3.68 -14.36 6.51
CA LEU A 123 -4.14 -15.40 5.58
C LEU A 123 -3.47 -16.76 5.85
N MET A 124 -2.16 -16.76 6.15
CA MET A 124 -1.44 -17.99 6.53
C MET A 124 -1.96 -18.60 7.84
N LEU A 125 -2.46 -17.80 8.78
CA LEU A 125 -3.08 -18.29 10.00
C LEU A 125 -4.47 -18.85 9.74
N GLU A 126 -5.29 -18.19 8.92
CA GLU A 126 -6.63 -18.68 8.53
C GLU A 126 -6.54 -20.02 7.79
N ASP A 127 -5.50 -20.20 6.95
CA ASP A 127 -5.23 -21.49 6.31
C ASP A 127 -4.75 -22.57 7.30
N ALA A 128 -3.98 -22.18 8.32
CA ALA A 128 -3.37 -23.11 9.25
C ALA A 128 -4.27 -23.52 10.44
N ILE A 129 -5.22 -22.67 10.84
CA ILE A 129 -6.11 -22.89 11.99
C ILE A 129 -7.55 -23.02 11.47
N PRO A 130 -8.16 -24.21 11.52
CA PRO A 130 -9.52 -24.41 11.06
C PRO A 130 -10.52 -23.52 11.80
N ASP A 131 -11.53 -23.01 11.07
CA ASP A 131 -12.61 -22.17 11.59
C ASP A 131 -12.16 -20.84 12.23
N LEU A 132 -10.90 -20.44 12.05
CA LEU A 132 -10.41 -19.14 12.50
C LEU A 132 -11.01 -18.02 11.66
N VAL A 133 -11.56 -17.01 12.33
CA VAL A 133 -12.01 -15.77 11.72
C VAL A 133 -11.12 -14.63 12.19
N ILE A 134 -10.44 -13.98 11.24
CA ILE A 134 -9.65 -12.77 11.50
C ILE A 134 -10.47 -11.53 11.11
N THR A 135 -10.40 -10.49 11.95
CA THR A 135 -11.07 -9.20 11.71
C THR A 135 -10.13 -8.02 11.98
N GLY A 136 -10.45 -6.86 11.41
CA GLY A 136 -9.68 -5.63 11.59
C GLY A 136 -8.57 -5.40 10.55
N LEU A 137 -8.56 -6.20 9.49
CA LEU A 137 -7.70 -6.04 8.31
C LEU A 137 -8.54 -5.75 7.06
N ASP A 138 -7.95 -5.02 6.11
CA ASP A 138 -8.55 -4.71 4.81
C ASP A 138 -7.78 -5.45 3.70
N TYR A 139 -8.22 -6.68 3.43
CA TYR A 139 -7.58 -7.55 2.43
C TYR A 139 -7.71 -7.01 1.00
N ASP A 140 -8.83 -6.35 0.67
CA ASP A 140 -9.07 -5.80 -0.66
C ASP A 140 -8.10 -4.65 -0.96
N LYS A 141 -7.88 -3.77 0.01
CA LYS A 141 -6.88 -2.71 -0.08
C LYS A 141 -5.47 -3.27 -0.18
N ALA A 142 -5.12 -4.28 0.63
CA ALA A 142 -3.80 -4.91 0.57
C ALA A 142 -3.53 -5.58 -0.79
N LEU A 143 -4.53 -6.29 -1.33
CA LEU A 143 -4.46 -6.90 -2.66
C LEU A 143 -4.28 -5.85 -3.75
N SER A 144 -5.08 -4.77 -3.72
CA SER A 144 -4.98 -3.68 -4.68
C SER A 144 -3.57 -3.04 -4.68
N GLN A 145 -3.00 -2.83 -3.49
CA GLN A 145 -1.64 -2.29 -3.37
C GLN A 145 -0.57 -3.25 -3.90
N LEU A 146 -0.74 -4.55 -3.72
CA LEU A 146 0.17 -5.56 -4.26
C LEU A 146 0.09 -5.62 -5.79
N GLU A 147 -1.10 -5.50 -6.37
CA GLU A 147 -1.28 -5.44 -7.83
C GLU A 147 -0.63 -4.19 -8.44
N GLU A 148 -0.79 -3.01 -7.81
CA GLU A 148 -0.10 -1.78 -8.21
C GLU A 148 1.42 -1.94 -8.16
N GLU A 149 1.93 -2.54 -7.07
CA GLU A 149 3.34 -2.84 -6.92
C GLU A 149 3.84 -3.79 -8.01
N GLU A 150 3.12 -4.87 -8.29
CA GLU A 150 3.49 -5.82 -9.34
C GLU A 150 3.52 -5.16 -10.72
N LYS A 151 2.54 -4.29 -11.01
CA LYS A 151 2.51 -3.49 -12.24
C LYS A 151 3.72 -2.57 -12.34
N LEU A 152 4.10 -1.89 -11.25
CA LEU A 152 5.30 -1.06 -11.21
C LEU A 152 6.55 -1.87 -11.53
N LEU A 153 6.71 -3.03 -10.88
CA LEU A 153 7.89 -3.89 -11.02
C LEU A 153 7.99 -4.56 -12.39
N ARG A 154 6.86 -4.80 -13.06
CA ARG A 154 6.81 -5.39 -14.42
C ARG A 154 6.83 -4.36 -15.54
N HIS A 155 6.74 -3.08 -15.23
CA HIS A 155 6.78 -2.03 -16.23
C HIS A 155 8.11 -2.07 -17.00
N ASP A 156 8.08 -1.89 -18.32
CA ASP A 156 9.26 -2.07 -19.20
C ASP A 156 10.45 -1.17 -18.81
N ARG A 157 10.16 0.04 -18.33
CA ARG A 157 11.15 1.01 -17.83
C ARG A 157 11.66 0.74 -16.41
N THR A 158 11.08 -0.20 -15.68
CA THR A 158 11.46 -0.47 -14.30
C THR A 158 12.64 -1.43 -14.24
N VAL A 159 13.72 -0.99 -13.60
CA VAL A 159 14.96 -1.75 -13.41
C VAL A 159 15.23 -1.94 -11.92
N LEU A 160 15.59 -3.16 -11.53
CA LEU A 160 15.95 -3.49 -10.16
C LEU A 160 17.47 -3.56 -10.00
N ASP A 161 17.98 -3.01 -8.90
CA ASP A 161 19.35 -3.25 -8.50
C ASP A 161 19.51 -4.56 -7.69
N ALA A 162 20.75 -4.94 -7.39
CA ALA A 162 21.05 -6.16 -6.62
C ALA A 162 20.54 -6.11 -5.16
N LYS A 163 20.09 -4.96 -4.66
CA LYS A 163 19.51 -4.78 -3.32
C LYS A 163 17.98 -4.79 -3.35
N GLY A 164 17.36 -4.93 -4.51
CA GLY A 164 15.91 -4.88 -4.68
C GLY A 164 15.32 -3.47 -4.71
N ASN A 165 16.14 -2.43 -4.94
CA ASN A 165 15.62 -1.10 -5.21
C ASN A 165 15.15 -1.01 -6.66
N ALA A 166 13.97 -0.43 -6.88
CA ALA A 166 13.40 -0.17 -8.19
C ALA A 166 13.68 1.26 -8.66
N PHE A 167 14.07 1.35 -9.91
CA PHE A 167 14.35 2.58 -10.63
C PHE A 167 13.56 2.60 -11.94
N VAL A 168 13.14 3.78 -12.37
CA VAL A 168 12.57 4.03 -13.69
C VAL A 168 13.66 4.58 -14.61
N GLU A 169 13.87 3.97 -15.77
CA GLU A 169 14.78 4.44 -16.80
C GLU A 169 14.07 5.39 -17.78
N ASP A 170 14.65 6.56 -18.00
CA ASP A 170 14.17 7.52 -19.00
C ASP A 170 14.80 7.30 -20.38
N ASP A 171 14.34 8.02 -21.40
CA ASP A 171 14.81 7.88 -22.79
C ASP A 171 16.30 8.22 -22.97
N ASN A 172 16.90 8.90 -22.00
CA ASN A 172 18.33 9.24 -21.98
C ASN A 172 19.16 8.22 -21.18
N GLY A 173 18.58 7.11 -20.74
CA GLY A 173 19.23 6.09 -19.93
C GLY A 173 19.50 6.53 -18.49
N ARG A 174 18.78 7.53 -17.97
CA ARG A 174 18.90 7.99 -16.58
C ARG A 174 17.93 7.23 -15.69
N PHE A 175 18.42 6.77 -14.55
CA PHE A 175 17.63 6.04 -13.55
C PHE A 175 17.06 6.96 -12.47
N PHE A 176 15.76 6.81 -12.20
CA PHE A 176 15.00 7.55 -11.20
C PHE A 176 14.47 6.60 -10.14
N TYR A 177 14.88 6.79 -8.89
CA TYR A 177 14.49 5.92 -7.79
C TYR A 177 12.98 6.03 -7.48
N VAL A 178 12.29 4.88 -7.43
CA VAL A 178 10.84 4.80 -7.17
C VAL A 178 10.46 3.89 -6.00
N LYS A 179 11.31 2.92 -5.64
CA LYS A 179 11.00 2.01 -4.51
C LYS A 179 12.25 1.33 -3.96
N GLY A 180 12.28 1.03 -2.66
CA GLY A 180 13.33 0.22 -2.03
C GLY A 180 13.76 0.76 -0.68
N SER A 181 15.02 0.51 -0.29
CA SER A 181 15.62 0.88 0.99
C SER A 181 16.75 1.90 0.85
N VAL A 182 16.59 2.86 -0.07
CA VAL A 182 17.56 3.96 -0.22
C VAL A 182 17.31 4.98 0.89
N ASN A 183 18.36 5.56 1.45
CA ASN A 183 18.20 6.71 2.35
C ASN A 183 17.75 7.92 1.53
N GLU A 184 16.47 8.29 1.68
CA GLU A 184 15.84 9.37 0.93
C GLU A 184 16.19 10.76 1.44
N ARG A 185 16.76 10.84 2.65
CA ARG A 185 17.19 12.11 3.24
C ARG A 185 18.58 12.46 2.74
N VAL A 186 18.74 13.73 2.36
CA VAL A 186 20.06 14.29 2.05
C VAL A 186 20.91 14.20 3.31
N ALA A 187 21.96 13.40 3.27
CA ALA A 187 22.96 13.42 4.34
C ALA A 187 23.69 14.76 4.29
N VAL A 188 24.00 15.35 5.44
CA VAL A 188 24.82 16.56 5.55
C VAL A 188 26.13 16.19 6.24
N CYS A 189 27.23 16.85 5.88
CA CYS A 189 28.49 16.74 6.61
C CYS A 189 28.46 17.65 7.85
N ASP A 190 29.51 17.59 8.67
CA ASP A 190 29.67 18.39 9.91
C ASP A 190 29.61 19.92 9.69
N GLN A 191 29.64 20.38 8.44
CA GLN A 191 29.50 21.78 8.05
C GLN A 191 28.10 22.12 7.49
N ASP A 192 27.10 21.27 7.72
CA ASP A 192 25.74 21.35 7.16
C ASP A 192 25.71 21.38 5.61
N LYS A 193 26.79 20.97 4.95
CA LYS A 193 26.83 20.86 3.48
C LYS A 193 26.29 19.50 3.08
N PRO A 194 25.46 19.41 2.04
CA PRO A 194 24.92 18.13 1.58
C PRO A 194 26.04 17.18 1.12
N LEU A 195 26.14 16.02 1.76
CA LEU A 195 26.83 14.84 1.24
C LEU A 195 25.93 14.23 0.16
N VAL A 196 26.16 14.62 -1.08
CA VAL A 196 25.38 14.13 -2.21
C VAL A 196 25.73 12.66 -2.47
N THR A 197 24.90 11.74 -1.96
CA THR A 197 24.81 10.40 -2.53
C THR A 197 23.83 10.51 -3.71
N SER A 198 24.36 10.53 -4.94
CA SER A 198 23.67 10.85 -6.20
C SER A 198 22.60 9.83 -6.66
N VAL A 199 22.03 9.06 -5.73
CA VAL A 199 21.08 7.98 -6.02
C VAL A 199 19.70 8.54 -6.39
N ILE A 200 19.30 9.68 -5.79
CA ILE A 200 18.00 10.30 -6.04
C ILE A 200 18.18 11.50 -6.95
N ARG A 201 17.70 11.37 -8.20
CA ARG A 201 17.68 12.45 -9.18
C ARG A 201 16.46 13.34 -8.96
N ARG A 202 16.65 14.64 -9.18
CA ARG A 202 15.59 15.67 -9.12
C ARG A 202 15.32 16.34 -10.46
N GLU A 203 15.93 15.82 -11.52
CA GLU A 203 15.74 16.30 -12.88
C GLU A 203 14.48 15.71 -13.48
N LEU A 204 13.77 16.44 -14.35
CA LEU A 204 12.58 15.91 -14.98
C LEU A 204 12.94 14.74 -15.93
N PRO A 205 12.30 13.55 -15.80
CA PRO A 205 12.57 12.42 -16.69
C PRO A 205 12.15 12.72 -18.13
N ALA A 206 13.03 12.37 -19.07
CA ALA A 206 12.73 12.43 -20.50
C ALA A 206 11.94 11.19 -20.91
N MET A 207 10.62 11.33 -21.05
CA MET A 207 9.68 10.28 -21.46
C MET A 207 8.32 10.93 -21.79
N ASP A 208 7.38 10.16 -22.32
CA ASP A 208 6.03 10.68 -22.57
C ASP A 208 5.33 11.13 -21.27
N THR A 209 4.38 12.05 -21.39
CA THR A 209 3.65 12.57 -20.23
C THR A 209 2.66 11.56 -19.67
N GLU A 210 1.94 10.82 -20.51
CA GLU A 210 0.97 9.82 -20.04
C GLU A 210 1.71 8.68 -19.32
N GLU A 211 2.82 8.22 -19.91
CA GLU A 211 3.67 7.18 -19.31
C GLU A 211 4.28 7.62 -17.96
N PHE A 212 4.75 8.86 -17.85
CA PHE A 212 5.25 9.41 -16.59
C PHE A 212 4.16 9.43 -15.51
N GLU A 213 2.92 9.77 -15.88
CA GLU A 213 1.80 9.84 -14.94
C GLU A 213 1.39 8.45 -14.45
N ASP A 214 1.32 7.47 -15.36
CA ASP A 214 1.05 6.08 -14.99
C ASP A 214 2.13 5.53 -14.03
N LEU A 215 3.41 5.80 -14.32
CA LEU A 215 4.53 5.40 -13.46
C LEU A 215 4.55 6.14 -12.11
N ASP A 216 4.23 7.43 -12.08
CA ASP A 216 4.16 8.21 -10.84
C ASP A 216 3.00 7.72 -9.96
N ASP A 217 1.85 7.40 -10.56
CA ASP A 217 0.70 6.83 -9.86
C ASP A 217 1.02 5.44 -9.28
N LEU A 218 1.62 4.54 -10.08
CA LEU A 218 2.09 3.23 -9.61
C LEU A 218 3.15 3.35 -8.50
N ALA A 219 3.99 4.39 -8.55
CA ALA A 219 4.96 4.73 -7.51
C ALA A 219 4.36 5.56 -6.36
N LYS A 220 3.03 5.75 -6.30
CA LYS A 220 2.32 6.50 -5.25
C LYS A 220 2.81 7.96 -5.10
N GLY A 221 3.07 8.61 -6.24
CA GLY A 221 3.53 10.00 -6.35
C GLY A 221 5.02 10.21 -6.05
N LYS A 222 5.81 9.14 -5.95
CA LYS A 222 7.19 9.21 -5.47
C LYS A 222 8.15 9.84 -6.48
N LEU A 223 7.92 9.67 -7.79
CA LEU A 223 8.74 10.35 -8.80
C LEU A 223 8.64 11.86 -8.58
N ARG A 224 7.41 12.36 -8.53
CA ARG A 224 7.13 13.78 -8.36
C ARG A 224 7.58 14.31 -7.00
N HIS A 225 7.45 13.52 -5.93
CA HIS A 225 7.99 13.84 -4.61
C HIS A 225 9.47 14.22 -4.64
N PHE A 226 10.30 13.45 -5.35
CA PHE A 226 11.73 13.74 -5.44
C PHE A 226 12.03 14.93 -6.35
N LEU A 227 11.25 15.13 -7.41
CA LEU A 227 11.40 16.29 -8.30
C LEU A 227 11.21 17.61 -7.56
N VAL A 228 10.16 17.73 -6.74
CA VAL A 228 9.90 18.95 -5.96
C VAL A 228 10.73 19.03 -4.67
N GLY A 229 11.37 17.92 -4.26
CA GLY A 229 12.17 17.87 -3.04
C GLY A 229 11.36 18.08 -1.76
N SER A 230 10.14 17.51 -1.69
CA SER A 230 9.24 17.69 -0.53
C SER A 230 9.90 17.21 0.77
N PRO A 231 9.83 17.97 1.88
CA PRO A 231 10.53 17.65 3.13
C PRO A 231 9.85 16.56 3.97
N SER A 232 8.57 16.21 3.71
CA SER A 232 7.83 15.22 4.51
C SER A 232 8.00 13.79 4.04
N GLY A 233 8.19 12.89 5.00
CA GLY A 233 8.09 11.44 4.79
C GLY A 233 6.74 10.83 5.15
N TYR A 234 5.74 11.61 5.60
CA TYR A 234 4.45 11.07 6.09
C TYR A 234 3.21 11.57 5.34
N SER A 235 3.29 12.73 4.67
CA SER A 235 2.21 13.28 3.82
C SER A 235 2.82 13.97 2.60
N TRP A 236 3.69 13.24 1.88
CA TRP A 236 4.37 13.87 0.75
C TRP A 236 3.42 14.18 -0.40
N THR A 237 2.38 13.40 -0.64
CA THR A 237 1.45 13.64 -1.75
C THR A 237 0.74 14.99 -1.63
N GLU A 238 0.22 15.33 -0.44
CA GLU A 238 -0.41 16.62 -0.17
C GLU A 238 0.58 17.79 -0.26
N GLN A 239 1.79 17.60 0.28
CA GLN A 239 2.83 18.62 0.21
C GLN A 239 3.32 18.86 -1.22
N VAL A 240 3.49 17.79 -2.01
CA VAL A 240 3.83 17.87 -3.42
C VAL A 240 2.80 18.72 -4.16
N GLU A 241 1.51 18.45 -3.99
CA GLU A 241 0.45 19.22 -4.64
C GLU A 241 0.41 20.69 -4.19
N THR A 242 0.71 20.95 -2.92
CA THR A 242 0.85 22.33 -2.41
C THR A 242 2.02 23.06 -3.08
N ILE A 243 3.18 22.41 -3.19
CA ILE A 243 4.37 22.96 -3.84
C ILE A 243 4.07 23.23 -5.32
N LEU A 244 3.51 22.26 -6.04
CA LEU A 244 3.20 22.42 -7.47
C LEU A 244 2.20 23.55 -7.72
N THR A 245 1.19 23.71 -6.85
CA THR A 245 0.21 24.80 -6.96
C THR A 245 0.88 26.16 -6.77
N HIS A 246 1.80 26.26 -5.81
CA HIS A 246 2.55 27.49 -5.58
C HIS A 246 3.53 27.81 -6.72
N GLU A 247 4.33 26.81 -7.14
CA GLU A 247 5.30 26.96 -8.22
C GLU A 247 4.63 27.32 -9.54
N GLU A 248 3.49 26.72 -9.85
CA GLU A 248 2.72 27.05 -11.04
C GLU A 248 2.23 28.52 -11.01
N GLY A 249 1.67 28.95 -9.88
CA GLY A 249 1.22 30.34 -9.73
C GLY A 249 2.35 31.35 -9.89
N TRP A 250 3.52 31.06 -9.30
CA TRP A 250 4.71 31.89 -9.43
C TRP A 250 5.25 31.90 -10.87
N ARG A 251 5.39 30.75 -11.52
CA ARG A 251 5.85 30.64 -12.92
C ARG A 251 4.91 31.35 -13.88
N HIS A 252 3.60 31.21 -13.69
CA HIS A 252 2.60 31.91 -14.49
C HIS A 252 2.74 33.43 -14.35
N TRP A 253 3.00 33.93 -13.13
CA TRP A 253 3.24 35.36 -12.89
C TRP A 253 4.50 35.88 -13.60
N GLU A 254 5.57 35.08 -13.63
CA GLU A 254 6.81 35.39 -14.37
C GLU A 254 6.71 35.14 -15.89
N GLY A 255 5.59 34.62 -16.39
CA GLY A 255 5.42 34.25 -17.79
C GLY A 255 6.28 33.05 -18.23
N ILE A 256 6.72 32.22 -17.27
CA ILE A 256 7.53 31.03 -17.52
C ILE A 256 6.59 29.84 -17.77
N PRO A 257 6.71 29.13 -18.91
CA PRO A 257 5.93 27.93 -19.14
C PRO A 257 6.27 26.83 -18.14
N THR A 258 5.24 26.11 -17.69
CA THR A 258 5.38 24.96 -16.77
C THR A 258 5.12 23.68 -17.54
N GLU A 259 6.03 22.73 -17.42
CA GLU A 259 5.86 21.38 -17.98
C GLU A 259 4.60 20.72 -17.43
N ILE A 260 3.88 19.95 -18.25
CA ILE A 260 2.62 19.29 -17.84
C ILE A 260 2.87 18.38 -16.64
N LYS A 261 4.02 17.68 -16.64
CA LYS A 261 4.49 16.84 -15.53
C LYS A 261 4.79 17.61 -14.23
N MET A 262 4.74 18.93 -14.21
CA MET A 262 4.95 19.74 -13.00
C MET A 262 3.74 20.65 -12.71
N LEU A 263 2.58 20.37 -13.33
CA LEU A 263 1.34 21.06 -12.99
C LEU A 263 0.66 20.41 -11.77
N PRO A 264 -0.20 21.15 -11.06
CA PRO A 264 -1.08 20.57 -10.04
C PRO A 264 -2.03 19.53 -10.64
N LYS A 265 -2.41 18.52 -9.85
CA LYS A 265 -3.24 17.38 -10.31
C LYS A 265 -4.49 17.80 -11.09
N TYR A 266 -5.22 18.80 -10.61
CA TYR A 266 -6.46 19.25 -11.25
C TYR A 266 -6.25 19.78 -12.68
N LYS A 267 -5.11 20.43 -12.97
CA LYS A 267 -4.76 20.90 -14.33
C LYS A 267 -4.19 19.79 -15.18
N ARG A 268 -3.39 18.89 -14.59
CA ARG A 268 -2.83 17.73 -15.29
C ARG A 268 -3.91 16.84 -15.87
N VAL A 269 -4.87 16.43 -15.03
CA VAL A 269 -5.98 15.56 -15.45
C VAL A 269 -6.76 16.20 -16.59
N ALA A 270 -7.13 17.48 -16.46
CA ALA A 270 -7.88 18.19 -17.50
C ALA A 270 -7.13 18.25 -18.84
N LEU A 271 -5.82 18.52 -18.82
CA LEU A 271 -5.00 18.59 -20.04
C LEU A 271 -4.78 17.21 -20.68
N LEU A 272 -4.56 16.18 -19.87
CA LEU A 272 -4.39 14.80 -20.35
C LEU A 272 -5.68 14.26 -20.96
N GLU A 273 -6.83 14.53 -20.34
CA GLU A 273 -8.14 14.17 -20.89
C GLU A 273 -8.40 14.86 -22.23
N ALA A 274 -8.15 16.17 -22.33
CA ALA A 274 -8.27 16.91 -23.58
C ALA A 274 -7.34 16.35 -24.67
N ARG A 275 -6.10 15.98 -24.30
CA ARG A 275 -5.14 15.36 -25.22
C ARG A 275 -5.62 13.99 -25.71
N ARG A 276 -6.18 13.17 -24.83
CA ARG A 276 -6.78 11.86 -25.17
C ARG A 276 -7.97 12.02 -26.11
N GLN A 277 -8.85 12.98 -25.85
CA GLN A 277 -10.00 13.28 -26.72
C GLN A 277 -9.54 13.73 -28.11
N ASN A 278 -8.56 14.63 -28.20
CA ASN A 278 -8.02 15.08 -29.48
C ASN A 278 -7.32 13.95 -30.26
N LYS A 279 -6.59 13.05 -29.58
CA LYS A 279 -6.02 11.85 -30.22
C LYS A 279 -7.13 10.96 -30.82
N LEU A 280 -8.23 10.75 -30.09
CA LEU A 280 -9.36 9.94 -30.57
C LEU A 280 -10.04 10.58 -31.79
N LEU A 281 -10.23 11.91 -31.77
CA LEU A 281 -10.79 12.66 -32.91
C LEU A 281 -9.90 12.55 -34.14
N ASN A 282 -8.60 12.84 -34.01
CA ASN A 282 -7.66 12.74 -35.12
C ASN A 282 -7.55 11.33 -35.69
N ASN A 283 -7.55 10.29 -34.84
CA ASN A 283 -7.55 8.90 -35.31
C ASN A 283 -8.86 8.52 -36.03
N GLY A 284 -10.00 9.08 -35.57
CA GLY A 284 -11.29 8.93 -36.24
C GLY A 284 -11.33 9.64 -37.60
N GLU A 285 -10.75 10.83 -37.70
CA GLU A 285 -10.61 11.57 -38.96
C GLU A 285 -9.69 10.85 -39.95
N LEU A 286 -8.55 10.31 -39.48
CA LEU A 286 -7.63 9.53 -40.30
C LEU A 286 -8.29 8.25 -40.86
N MET A 287 -9.12 7.57 -40.05
CA MET A 287 -9.91 6.41 -40.49
C MET A 287 -10.98 6.79 -41.52
N LEU A 288 -11.60 7.98 -41.38
CA LEU A 288 -12.56 8.51 -42.35
C LEU A 288 -11.90 8.92 -43.68
N GLU A 289 -10.64 9.37 -43.66
CA GLU A 289 -9.87 9.66 -44.87
C GLU A 289 -9.45 8.36 -45.58
N LEU A 290 -8.94 7.36 -44.84
CA LEU A 290 -8.56 6.06 -45.40
C LEU A 290 -9.74 5.31 -46.04
N THR A 291 -10.95 5.46 -45.48
CA THR A 291 -12.17 4.87 -46.05
C THR A 291 -12.65 5.59 -47.32
N LYS A 292 -12.51 6.92 -47.39
CA LYS A 292 -12.81 7.68 -48.61
C LYS A 292 -11.83 7.38 -49.75
N ASP A 293 -10.55 7.19 -49.43
CA ASP A 293 -9.52 6.86 -50.43
C ASP A 293 -9.71 5.44 -50.99
N SER A 294 -10.20 4.49 -50.17
CA SER A 294 -10.54 3.14 -50.63
C SER A 294 -11.81 3.11 -51.48
N GLU A 295 -12.85 3.89 -51.14
CA GLU A 295 -14.04 4.06 -52.00
C GLU A 295 -13.70 4.71 -53.36
N GLN A 296 -12.72 5.62 -53.40
CA GLN A 296 -12.25 6.22 -54.65
C GLN A 296 -11.41 5.25 -55.50
N GLN A 297 -10.60 4.39 -54.89
CA GLN A 297 -9.83 3.36 -55.61
C GLN A 297 -10.74 2.29 -56.24
N GLU A 298 -11.80 1.85 -55.55
CA GLU A 298 -12.76 0.89 -56.11
C GLU A 298 -13.55 1.46 -57.30
N GLN A 299 -13.85 2.76 -57.31
CA GLN A 299 -14.50 3.42 -58.46
C GLN A 299 -13.57 3.55 -59.68
N ILE A 300 -12.26 3.68 -59.48
CA ILE A 300 -11.27 3.78 -60.56
C ILE A 300 -11.05 2.39 -61.21
N GLU A 301 -10.93 1.32 -60.40
CA GLU A 301 -10.78 -0.05 -60.92
C GLU A 301 -12.07 -0.55 -61.62
N GLY A 302 -13.25 -0.20 -61.11
CA GLY A 302 -14.53 -0.49 -61.78
C GLY A 302 -14.67 0.19 -63.15
N GLY A 303 -14.10 1.39 -63.31
CA GLY A 303 -14.11 2.14 -64.57
C GLY A 303 -13.09 1.67 -65.61
N GLU A 304 -12.01 0.99 -65.22
CA GLU A 304 -11.01 0.42 -66.13
C GLU A 304 -11.42 -0.96 -66.68
N MET A 305 -12.12 -1.78 -65.89
CA MET A 305 -12.65 -3.07 -66.38
C MET A 305 -13.70 -2.90 -67.49
N ASP A 306 -14.52 -1.85 -67.42
CA ASP A 306 -15.57 -1.58 -68.42
C ASP A 306 -14.99 -1.12 -69.78
N LYS A 307 -13.79 -0.53 -69.77
CA LYS A 307 -13.08 -0.12 -71.00
C LYS A 307 -12.36 -1.30 -71.68
N GLN A 308 -11.90 -2.31 -70.94
CA GLN A 308 -11.29 -3.51 -71.53
C GLN A 308 -12.34 -4.46 -72.13
N GLN A 309 -13.56 -4.53 -71.60
CA GLN A 309 -14.63 -5.35 -72.20
C GLN A 309 -15.17 -4.81 -73.52
N GLN A 310 -15.09 -3.49 -73.78
CA GLN A 310 -15.47 -2.91 -75.07
C GLN A 310 -14.43 -3.11 -76.20
N GLN A 311 -13.19 -3.49 -75.87
CA GLN A 311 -12.15 -3.73 -76.88
C GLN A 311 -12.09 -5.17 -77.42
N ILE A 312 -12.80 -6.12 -76.80
CA ILE A 312 -12.80 -7.54 -77.20
C ILE A 312 -13.91 -7.87 -78.22
N VAL A 313 -14.83 -6.93 -78.52
CA VAL A 313 -15.98 -7.17 -79.43
C VAL A 313 -15.71 -6.75 -80.90
N CYS A 314 -14.50 -6.29 -81.24
CA CYS A 314 -14.16 -5.89 -82.64
C CYS A 314 -12.85 -6.46 -83.19
N GLY A 315 -12.43 -7.66 -82.78
CA GLY A 315 -11.33 -8.41 -83.38
C GLY A 315 -11.79 -9.51 -84.32
#